data_AF-A0A1S1QJ49-F1
#
_entry.id   AF-A0A1S1QJ49-F1
#
_cell.length_a   1.000
_cell.length_b   1.000
_cell.length_c   1.000
_cell.angle_alpha   90.00
_cell.angle_beta   90.00
_cell.angle_gamma   90.00
#
_symmetry.space_group_name_H-M   'P 1'
#
loop_
_entity.id
_entity.type
_entity.pdbx_description
1 polymer ?
#
loop_
_entity_poly.entity_id
_entity_poly.type
_entity_poly.pdbx_seq_one_letter_code
_entity_poly.pdbx_strand_id
1 'polypeptide(L)' 'MVEAHDRAISSPVTSRALWLGGVLILSLLLYYFIGIDQGATSLFGQDSHIHEFVHDARHFLGFPCH' A
#
# COMPACT_ATOMS: atom_id res chain seq x y z
N MET A 1 -9.26 -36.36 8.35
CA MET A 1 -8.61 -35.33 7.50
C MET A 1 -8.45 -33.97 8.17
N VAL A 2 -9.11 -33.70 9.30
CA VAL A 2 -9.08 -32.38 9.98
C VAL A 2 -7.72 -32.06 10.62
N GLU A 3 -7.02 -33.05 11.19
CA GLU A 3 -5.71 -32.87 11.85
C GLU A 3 -4.56 -32.44 10.93
N ALA A 4 -4.64 -32.78 9.64
CA ALA A 4 -3.64 -32.36 8.66
C ALA A 4 -3.76 -30.85 8.33
N HIS A 5 -4.97 -30.29 8.40
CA HIS A 5 -5.23 -28.88 8.11
C HIS A 5 -4.69 -27.98 9.23
N ASP A 6 -4.95 -28.33 10.49
CA ASP A 6 -4.43 -27.59 11.66
C ASP A 6 -2.91 -27.63 11.74
N ARG A 7 -2.28 -28.76 11.39
CA ARG A 7 -0.81 -28.85 11.27
C ARG A 7 -0.24 -28.00 10.14
N ALA A 8 -0.97 -27.88 9.03
CA ALA A 8 -0.54 -27.06 7.91
C ALA A 8 -0.56 -25.57 8.30
N ILE A 9 -1.62 -25.06 8.94
CA ILE A 9 -1.71 -23.66 9.37
C ILE A 9 -0.73 -23.34 10.50
N SER A 10 -0.52 -24.27 11.44
CA SER A 10 0.40 -24.10 12.57
C SER A 10 1.88 -24.23 12.23
N SER A 11 2.23 -24.70 11.02
CA SER A 11 3.64 -24.82 10.65
C SER A 11 4.31 -23.44 10.60
N PRO A 12 5.56 -23.29 11.09
CA PRO A 12 6.27 -22.01 11.06
C PRO A 12 6.40 -21.40 9.66
N VAL A 13 6.47 -22.24 8.63
CA VAL A 13 6.56 -21.81 7.24
C VAL A 13 5.24 -21.23 6.77
N THR A 14 4.13 -21.92 7.00
CA THR A 14 2.78 -21.43 6.64
C THR A 14 2.43 -20.16 7.38
N SER A 15 2.70 -20.10 8.70
CA SER A 15 2.44 -18.90 9.51
C SER A 15 3.20 -17.68 9.00
N ARG A 16 4.49 -17.84 8.66
CA ARG A 16 5.29 -16.77 8.04
C ARG A 16 4.78 -16.40 6.65
N ALA A 17 4.41 -17.38 5.83
CA ALA A 17 3.86 -17.11 4.49
C ALA A 17 2.54 -16.34 4.55
N LEU A 18 1.65 -16.66 5.50
CA LEU A 18 0.41 -15.92 5.73
C LEU A 18 0.68 -14.50 6.22
N TRP A 19 1.64 -14.32 7.14
CA TRP A 19 2.04 -12.99 7.58
C TRP A 19 2.62 -12.14 6.45
N LEU A 20 3.57 -12.68 5.70
CA LEU A 20 4.20 -12.00 4.57
C LEU A 20 3.18 -11.71 3.46
N GLY A 21 2.29 -12.66 3.18
CA GLY A 21 1.20 -12.49 2.22
C GLY A 21 0.22 -11.40 2.66
N GLY A 22 -0.16 -11.38 3.93
CA GLY A 22 -1.04 -10.36 4.51
C GLY A 22 -0.41 -8.97 4.44
N VAL A 23 0.87 -8.84 4.83
CA VAL A 23 1.62 -7.58 4.73
C VAL A 23 1.72 -7.14 3.27
N LEU A 24 2.06 -8.05 2.34
CA LEU A 24 2.15 -7.73 0.92
C LEU A 24 0.82 -7.20 0.37
N ILE A 25 -0.30 -7.88 0.66
CA ILE A 25 -1.63 -7.44 0.23
C ILE A 25 -1.95 -6.08 0.84
N LEU A 26 -1.71 -5.88 2.14
CA LEU A 26 -1.93 -4.59 2.79
C LEU A 26 -1.07 -3.48 2.18
N SER A 27 0.20 -3.73 1.90
CA SER A 27 1.09 -2.78 1.23
C SER A 27 0.61 -2.44 -0.17
N LEU A 28 0.14 -3.42 -0.95
CA LEU A 28 -0.43 -3.18 -2.27
C LEU A 28 -1.73 -2.37 -2.21
N LEU A 29 -2.59 -2.63 -1.22
CA LEU A 29 -3.79 -1.84 -0.99
C LEU A 29 -3.43 -0.40 -0.62
N LEU A 30 -2.50 -0.19 0.30
CA LEU A 30 -2.02 1.16 0.65
C LEU A 30 -1.42 1.87 -0.56
N TYR A 31 -0.59 1.20 -1.34
CA TYR A 31 -0.03 1.76 -2.58
C TYR A 31 -1.13 2.14 -3.59
N TYR A 32 -2.16 1.31 -3.75
CA TYR A 32 -3.32 1.60 -4.59
C TYR A 32 -4.10 2.81 -4.07
N PHE A 33 -4.41 2.88 -2.77
CA PHE A 33 -5.15 4.01 -2.20
C PHE A 33 -4.35 5.32 -2.23
N ILE A 34 -3.05 5.28 -1.94
CA ILE A 34 -2.20 6.47 -1.93
C ILE A 34 -1.91 6.96 -3.36
N GLY A 35 -1.65 6.05 -4.30
CA GLY A 35 -1.22 6.38 -5.66
C GLY A 35 -2.36 6.41 -6.69
N ILE A 36 -3.15 5.34 -6.75
CA ILE A 36 -4.18 5.16 -7.78
C ILE A 36 -5.48 5.89 -7.42
N ASP A 37 -5.94 5.84 -6.18
CA ASP A 37 -7.21 6.47 -5.78
C ASP A 37 -7.11 8.01 -5.85
N GLN A 38 -5.94 8.59 -5.53
CA GLN A 38 -5.65 10.02 -5.77
C GLN A 38 -5.42 10.36 -7.25
N GLY A 39 -4.83 9.44 -8.02
CA GLY A 39 -4.73 9.59 -9.48
C GLY A 39 -6.10 9.54 -10.17
N ALA A 40 -7.02 8.72 -9.65
CA ALA A 40 -8.38 8.57 -10.14
C ALA A 40 -9.31 9.73 -9.74
N THR A 41 -9.18 10.29 -8.54
CA THR A 41 -9.89 11.52 -8.14
C THR A 41 -9.33 12.76 -8.83
N SER A 42 -8.02 12.80 -9.10
CA SER A 42 -7.37 13.89 -9.87
C SER A 42 -7.78 13.90 -11.34
N LEU A 43 -8.12 12.75 -11.96
CA LEU A 43 -8.70 12.68 -13.31
C LEU A 43 -10.05 13.41 -13.42
N PHE A 44 -10.78 13.56 -12.31
CA PHE A 44 -12.02 14.35 -12.23
C PHE A 44 -11.83 15.75 -11.62
N GLY A 45 -10.57 16.14 -11.37
CA GLY A 45 -10.14 17.55 -11.29
C GLY A 45 -10.48 18.33 -10.03
N GLN A 46 -10.92 17.71 -8.93
CA GLN A 46 -11.37 18.48 -7.75
C GLN A 46 -10.67 18.18 -6.42
N ASP A 47 -9.73 17.23 -6.36
CA ASP A 47 -9.06 16.92 -5.10
C ASP A 47 -7.57 16.58 -5.30
N SER A 48 -6.69 17.56 -5.03
CA SER A 48 -5.23 17.51 -5.20
C SER A 48 -4.47 17.74 -3.88
N HIS A 49 -5.13 17.70 -2.72
CA HIS A 49 -4.50 18.08 -1.44
C HIS A 49 -3.22 17.29 -1.12
N ILE A 50 -3.19 15.99 -1.42
CA ILE A 50 -1.99 15.17 -1.24
C ILE A 50 -0.94 15.46 -2.31
N HIS A 51 -1.36 15.74 -3.55
CA HIS A 51 -0.45 16.13 -4.63
C HIS A 51 0.29 17.42 -4.27
N GLU A 52 -0.44 18.44 -3.80
CA GLU A 52 0.14 19.71 -3.36
C GLU A 52 0.99 19.56 -2.10
N PHE A 53 0.56 18.77 -1.11
CA PHE A 53 1.37 18.49 0.07
C PHE A 53 2.71 17.83 -0.28
N VAL A 54 2.71 16.83 -1.16
CA VAL A 54 3.94 16.14 -1.60
C VAL A 54 4.78 17.06 -2.49
N HIS A 55 4.13 17.84 -3.35
CA HIS A 55 4.77 18.84 -4.18
C HIS A 55 5.48 19.91 -3.32
N ASP A 56 4.86 20.39 -2.25
CA ASP A 56 5.43 21.35 -1.33
C ASP A 56 6.54 20.75 -0.47
N ALA A 57 6.40 19.49 -0.05
CA ALA A 57 7.46 18.78 0.67
C ALA A 57 8.73 18.62 -0.18
N ARG A 58 8.61 18.39 -1.50
CA ARG A 58 9.78 18.32 -2.39
C ARG A 58 10.49 19.67 -2.48
N HIS A 59 9.73 20.76 -2.54
CA HIS A 59 10.28 22.12 -2.54
C HIS A 59 10.93 22.45 -1.20
N PHE A 60 10.32 22.04 -0.09
CA PHE A 60 10.90 22.18 1.23
C PHE A 60 12.25 21.45 1.36
N LEU A 61 12.39 20.29 0.73
CA LEU A 61 13.63 19.53 0.66
C LEU A 61 14.60 20.03 -0.44
N GLY A 62 14.27 21.11 -1.15
CA GLY A 62 15.12 21.76 -2.15
C GLY A 62 15.14 21.08 -3.53
N PHE A 63 14.28 20.10 -3.78
CA PHE A 63 14.17 19.47 -5.08
C PHE A 63 13.42 20.39 -6.05
N PRO A 64 13.95 20.67 -7.26
CA PRO A 64 13.29 21.53 -8.23
C PRO A 64 12.06 20.86 -8.87
N CYS A 65 11.10 21.69 -9.30
CA CYS A 65 9.97 21.33 -10.15
C CYS A 65 10.13 21.87 -11.58
N HIS A 66 9.39 21.31 -12.54
CA HIS A 66 9.25 21.83 -13.91
C HIS A 66 7.98 22.68 -14.02
#